data_AF-A0A1H3DQJ9-F1
#
_entry.id   AF-A0A1H3DQJ9-F1
#
_cell.length_a   1.000
_cell.length_b   1.000
_cell.length_c   1.000
_cell.angle_alpha   90.00
_cell.angle_beta   90.00
_cell.angle_gamma   90.00
#
_symmetry.space_group_name_H-M   'P 1'
#
loop_
_entity.id
_entity.type
_entity.pdbx_description
1 polymer ?
#
loop_
_entity_poly.entity_id
_entity_poly.type
_entity_poly.pdbx_seq_one_letter_code
_entity_poly.pdbx_strand_id
1 'polypeptide(L)'
;MFKTLATPAIAILLSSTAAFATTSVRAVEVDVDLEAIQNENAAAYWTSVADDLENAIVARLTDQIADDGASVIVDIDELSLANSFQSVLGIEKSELIGSVSVNNLQDNSEHQAYTLTVSYEPAPVVLSPDASLVFITRSTSDYYDEMVATFADHVTEKLK
;
A
#
# COMPACT_ATOMS: atom_id res chain seq x y z
N MET A 1 -13.37 57.84 42.05
CA MET A 1 -13.56 57.71 40.58
C MET A 1 -12.17 57.82 39.98
N PHE A 2 -11.55 56.86 39.29
CA PHE A 2 -12.02 55.86 38.32
C PHE A 2 -11.22 54.55 38.50
N LYS A 3 -11.87 53.38 38.35
CA LYS A 3 -11.20 52.07 38.28
C LYS A 3 -11.00 51.72 36.80
N THR A 4 -9.76 51.57 36.37
CA THR A 4 -9.39 51.11 35.03
C THR A 4 -9.58 49.59 34.96
N LEU A 5 -10.45 49.11 34.08
CA LEU A 5 -10.62 47.69 33.79
C LEU A 5 -9.70 47.33 32.61
N ALA A 6 -8.76 46.42 32.84
CA ALA A 6 -7.90 45.87 31.79
C ALA A 6 -8.63 44.69 31.11
N THR A 7 -8.78 44.75 29.80
CA THR A 7 -9.36 43.69 28.97
C THR A 7 -8.27 42.71 28.54
N PRO A 8 -8.35 41.40 28.81
CA PRO A 8 -7.41 40.44 28.25
C PRO A 8 -7.79 40.15 26.79
N ALA A 9 -6.87 40.42 25.86
CA ALA A 9 -6.99 40.00 24.46
C ALA A 9 -6.65 38.50 24.36
N ILE A 10 -7.63 37.69 23.98
CA ILE A 10 -7.43 36.27 23.66
C ILE A 10 -6.85 36.20 22.24
N ALA A 11 -5.57 35.85 22.11
CA ALA A 11 -4.97 35.53 20.83
C ALA A 11 -5.40 34.11 20.43
N ILE A 12 -6.28 34.01 19.43
CA ILE A 12 -6.63 32.74 18.79
C ILE A 12 -5.48 32.41 17.84
N LEU A 13 -4.62 31.48 18.24
CA LEU A 13 -3.63 30.86 17.36
C LEU A 13 -4.39 29.99 16.36
N LEU A 14 -4.67 30.52 15.17
CA LEU A 14 -5.03 29.70 14.01
C LEU A 14 -3.77 28.93 13.61
N SER A 15 -3.68 27.68 14.05
CA SER A 15 -2.74 26.71 13.50
C SER A 15 -3.09 26.50 12.02
N SER A 16 -2.39 27.20 11.13
CA SER A 16 -2.39 26.89 9.72
C SER A 16 -1.83 25.48 9.56
N THR A 17 -2.68 24.50 9.30
CA THR A 17 -2.25 23.22 8.76
C THR A 17 -1.59 23.52 7.42
N ALA A 18 -0.27 23.38 7.35
CA ALA A 18 0.44 23.39 6.09
C ALA A 18 -0.17 22.27 5.24
N ALA A 19 -0.82 22.63 4.13
CA ALA A 19 -1.16 21.67 3.11
C ALA A 19 0.16 21.18 2.53
N PHE A 20 0.48 19.91 2.70
CA PHE A 20 1.51 19.27 1.90
C PHE A 20 1.07 19.39 0.44
N ALA A 21 1.98 19.77 -0.43
CA ALA A 21 1.67 19.84 -1.86
C ALA A 21 1.52 18.41 -2.36
N THR A 22 0.30 18.04 -2.75
CA THR A 22 0.02 16.74 -3.36
C THR A 22 0.81 16.59 -4.68
N THR A 23 1.46 15.45 -4.85
CA THR A 23 2.29 15.16 -6.03
C THR A 23 1.41 14.87 -7.25
N SER A 24 1.57 15.64 -8.33
CA SER A 24 0.96 15.31 -9.62
C SER A 24 1.67 14.12 -10.27
N VAL A 25 0.91 13.19 -10.85
CA VAL A 25 1.40 11.94 -11.41
C VAL A 25 1.09 11.89 -12.90
N ARG A 26 2.11 11.62 -13.72
CA ARG A 26 1.99 11.49 -15.17
C ARG A 26 1.71 10.06 -15.60
N ALA A 27 2.41 9.11 -14.98
CA ALA A 27 2.37 7.71 -15.35
C ALA A 27 2.59 6.83 -14.13
N VAL A 28 1.99 5.65 -14.18
CA VAL A 28 2.25 4.52 -13.28
C VAL A 28 2.64 3.37 -14.18
N GLU A 29 3.79 2.77 -13.93
CA GLU A 29 4.31 1.63 -14.67
C GLU A 29 4.59 0.53 -13.64
N VAL A 30 4.05 -0.67 -13.88
CA VAL A 30 4.27 -1.83 -13.02
C VAL A 30 4.83 -2.97 -13.86
N ASP A 31 5.97 -3.50 -13.43
CA ASP A 31 6.63 -4.62 -14.06
C ASP A 31 6.72 -5.81 -13.09
N VAL A 32 6.72 -7.01 -13.66
CA VAL A 32 6.86 -8.26 -12.92
C VAL A 32 7.68 -9.22 -13.77
N ASP A 33 8.70 -9.84 -13.17
CA ASP A 33 9.52 -10.88 -13.80
C ASP A 33 9.12 -12.27 -13.29
N LEU A 34 9.28 -13.31 -14.13
CA LEU A 34 8.78 -14.65 -13.80
C LEU A 34 9.46 -15.21 -12.54
N GLU A 35 10.69 -14.75 -12.28
CA GLU A 35 11.48 -15.09 -11.10
C GLU A 35 10.89 -14.51 -9.79
N ALA A 36 10.03 -13.49 -9.87
CA ALA A 36 9.32 -12.93 -8.72
C ALA A 36 8.23 -13.87 -8.19
N ILE A 37 7.74 -14.81 -9.01
CA ILE A 37 6.65 -15.72 -8.64
C ILE A 37 7.21 -16.91 -7.85
N GLN A 38 6.93 -16.96 -6.55
CA GLN A 38 7.59 -17.91 -5.64
C GLN A 38 6.89 -19.26 -5.50
N ASN A 39 5.59 -19.35 -5.81
CA ASN A 39 4.83 -20.59 -5.58
C ASN A 39 3.71 -20.82 -6.60
N GLU A 40 3.14 -22.03 -6.58
CA GLU A 40 2.10 -22.45 -7.53
C GLU A 40 0.83 -21.60 -7.44
N ASN A 41 0.47 -21.15 -6.24
CA ASN A 41 -0.70 -20.30 -6.03
C ASN A 41 -0.51 -18.91 -6.66
N ALA A 42 0.69 -18.32 -6.52
CA ALA A 42 1.07 -17.05 -7.12
C ALA A 42 1.19 -17.15 -8.64
N ALA A 43 1.58 -18.32 -9.18
CA ALA A 43 1.66 -18.55 -10.62
C ALA A 43 0.32 -18.38 -11.35
N ALA A 44 -0.80 -18.53 -10.65
CA ALA A 44 -2.13 -18.24 -11.20
C ALA A 44 -2.36 -16.75 -11.54
N TYR A 45 -1.57 -15.85 -10.95
CA TYR A 45 -1.69 -14.40 -11.09
C TYR A 45 -0.53 -13.77 -11.88
N TRP A 46 0.46 -14.57 -12.29
CA TRP A 46 1.66 -14.11 -13.00
C TRP A 46 1.34 -13.15 -14.16
N THR A 47 0.32 -13.49 -14.95
CA THR A 47 -0.06 -12.73 -16.14
C THR A 47 -0.92 -11.49 -15.85
N SER A 48 -1.44 -11.32 -14.63
CA SER A 48 -2.34 -10.21 -14.29
C SER A 48 -1.78 -9.28 -13.22
N VAL A 49 -0.80 -9.71 -12.40
CA VAL A 49 -0.41 -8.95 -11.20
C VAL A 49 0.12 -7.55 -11.49
N ALA A 50 0.85 -7.35 -12.58
CA ALA A 50 1.28 -6.02 -13.00
C ALA A 50 0.08 -5.11 -13.30
N ASP A 51 -0.82 -5.55 -14.21
CA ASP A 51 -2.02 -4.82 -14.59
C ASP A 51 -2.94 -4.55 -13.38
N ASP A 52 -3.14 -5.55 -12.53
CA ASP A 52 -4.01 -5.45 -11.35
C ASP A 52 -3.47 -4.40 -10.35
N LEU A 53 -2.16 -4.38 -10.13
CA LEU A 53 -1.51 -3.40 -9.25
C LEU A 53 -1.48 -1.99 -9.87
N GLU A 54 -1.18 -1.87 -11.16
CA GLU A 54 -1.22 -0.59 -11.88
C GLU A 54 -2.61 0.03 -11.77
N ASN A 55 -3.64 -0.75 -12.11
CA ASN A 55 -5.03 -0.31 -12.05
C ASN A 55 -5.43 0.08 -10.62
N ALA A 56 -5.00 -0.68 -9.61
CA ALA A 56 -5.28 -0.38 -8.21
C ALA A 56 -4.62 0.94 -7.75
N ILE A 57 -3.41 1.24 -8.20
CA ILE A 57 -2.71 2.50 -7.91
C ILE A 57 -3.40 3.66 -8.65
N VAL A 58 -3.62 3.54 -9.96
CA VAL A 58 -4.24 4.58 -10.79
C VAL A 58 -5.64 4.94 -10.28
N ALA A 59 -6.44 3.96 -9.88
CA ALA A 59 -7.78 4.19 -9.31
C ALA A 59 -7.75 5.09 -8.06
N ARG A 60 -6.68 5.04 -7.28
CA ARG A 60 -6.49 5.85 -6.05
C ARG A 60 -5.88 7.23 -6.33
N LEU A 61 -5.31 7.43 -7.52
CA LEU A 61 -4.64 8.67 -7.93
C LEU A 61 -5.48 9.50 -8.91
N THR A 62 -6.75 9.19 -9.12
CA THR A 62 -7.61 9.84 -10.12
C THR A 62 -7.59 11.37 -10.08
N ASP A 63 -7.53 11.98 -8.90
CA ASP A 63 -7.44 13.44 -8.73
C ASP A 63 -6.02 14.02 -8.89
N GLN A 64 -5.00 13.16 -8.98
CA GLN A 64 -3.57 13.51 -9.09
C GLN A 64 -3.01 13.30 -10.50
N ILE A 65 -3.75 12.61 -11.39
CA ILE A 65 -3.31 12.37 -12.78
C ILE A 65 -3.30 13.68 -13.57
N ALA A 66 -2.17 13.99 -14.19
CA ALA A 66 -1.96 15.18 -15.01
C ALA A 66 -1.04 14.88 -16.21
N ASP A 67 -1.06 15.74 -17.23
CA ASP A 67 -0.22 15.59 -18.43
C ASP A 67 1.29 15.66 -18.10
N ASP A 68 1.66 16.35 -17.02
CA ASP A 68 3.01 16.47 -16.50
C ASP A 68 3.01 16.16 -14.99
N GLY A 69 4.09 15.55 -14.49
CA GLY A 69 4.18 15.10 -13.11
C GLY A 69 5.23 14.01 -12.91
N ALA A 70 5.23 13.40 -11.74
CA ALA A 70 6.09 12.26 -11.43
C ALA A 70 5.65 11.00 -12.19
N SER A 71 6.62 10.16 -12.55
CA SER A 71 6.40 8.77 -12.94
C SER A 71 6.59 7.88 -11.72
N VAL A 72 5.63 7.01 -11.46
CA VAL A 72 5.67 5.99 -10.41
C VAL A 72 6.00 4.66 -11.08
N ILE A 73 7.15 4.08 -10.75
CA ILE A 73 7.59 2.80 -11.28
C ILE A 73 7.59 1.79 -10.14
N VAL A 74 6.94 0.64 -10.35
CA VAL A 74 6.90 -0.46 -9.38
C VAL A 74 7.44 -1.71 -10.06
N ASP A 75 8.57 -2.20 -9.57
CA ASP A 75 9.12 -3.50 -9.95
C ASP A 75 8.72 -4.53 -8.90
N ILE A 76 7.92 -5.53 -9.26
CA ILE A 76 7.53 -6.61 -8.34
C ILE A 76 8.71 -7.57 -8.20
N ASP A 77 9.26 -7.60 -7.00
CA ASP A 77 10.41 -8.44 -6.63
C ASP A 77 9.96 -9.83 -6.16
N GLU A 78 8.82 -9.93 -5.48
CA GLU A 78 8.31 -11.19 -4.94
C GLU A 78 6.78 -11.20 -4.86
N LEU A 79 6.16 -12.28 -5.35
CA LEU A 79 4.77 -12.64 -5.04
C LEU A 79 4.72 -14.09 -4.56
N SER A 80 4.27 -14.25 -3.32
CA SER A 80 3.99 -15.53 -2.69
C SER A 80 2.59 -15.54 -2.10
N LEU A 81 1.87 -16.64 -2.29
CA LEU A 81 0.51 -16.83 -1.79
C LEU A 81 0.41 -18.16 -1.05
N ALA A 82 0.47 -18.13 0.27
CA ALA A 82 0.24 -19.32 1.09
C ALA A 82 -1.25 -19.66 1.13
N ASN A 83 -1.58 -20.95 1.06
CA ASN A 83 -2.94 -21.38 1.38
C ASN A 83 -3.19 -21.34 2.90
N SER A 84 -4.45 -21.28 3.30
CA SER A 84 -4.84 -21.19 4.73
C SER A 84 -4.17 -22.23 5.63
N PHE A 85 -3.95 -23.45 5.15
CA PHE A 85 -3.29 -24.51 5.92
C PHE A 85 -1.79 -24.25 6.09
N GLN A 86 -1.10 -23.89 5.00
CA GLN A 86 0.32 -23.53 5.03
C GLN A 86 0.56 -22.29 5.90
N SER A 87 -0.31 -21.28 5.79
CA SER A 87 -0.24 -20.06 6.59
C SER A 87 -0.36 -20.38 8.08
N VAL A 88 -1.39 -21.11 8.50
CA VAL A 88 -1.61 -21.43 9.93
C VAL A 88 -0.46 -22.23 10.54
N LEU A 89 0.16 -23.12 9.77
CA LEU A 89 1.30 -23.91 10.22
C LEU A 89 2.64 -23.15 10.11
N GLY A 90 2.64 -21.92 9.60
CA GLY A 90 3.85 -21.12 9.37
C GLY A 90 4.81 -21.77 8.36
N ILE A 91 4.29 -22.63 7.47
CA ILE A 91 5.08 -23.33 6.46
C ILE A 91 5.41 -22.37 5.31
N GLU A 92 4.47 -21.49 4.98
CA GLU A 92 4.57 -20.52 3.90
C GLU A 92 3.82 -19.24 4.30
N LYS A 93 4.21 -18.11 3.73
CA LYS A 93 3.59 -16.81 3.95
C LYS A 93 3.00 -16.27 2.66
N SER A 94 2.00 -15.43 2.78
CA SER A 94 1.52 -14.62 1.66
C SER A 94 2.19 -13.27 1.73
N GLU A 95 3.01 -12.95 0.74
CA GLU A 95 3.83 -11.74 0.70
C GLU A 95 3.85 -11.17 -0.73
N LEU A 96 3.76 -9.84 -0.82
CA LEU A 96 3.98 -9.07 -2.04
C LEU A 96 5.07 -8.04 -1.75
N ILE A 97 6.20 -8.16 -2.44
CA ILE A 97 7.36 -7.30 -2.30
C ILE A 97 7.62 -6.63 -3.64
N GLY A 98 7.87 -5.33 -3.60
CA GLY A 98 8.28 -4.60 -4.80
C GLY A 98 9.08 -3.35 -4.48
N SER A 99 9.92 -2.98 -5.44
CA SER A 99 10.71 -1.77 -5.42
C SER A 99 9.91 -0.66 -6.09
N VAL A 100 9.69 0.44 -5.36
CA VAL A 100 8.92 1.60 -5.81
C VAL A 100 9.86 2.76 -5.99
N SER A 101 9.78 3.41 -7.16
CA SER A 101 10.48 4.68 -7.40
C SER A 101 9.52 5.75 -7.94
N VAL A 102 9.70 6.97 -7.46
CA VAL A 102 8.94 8.15 -7.86
C VAL A 102 9.92 9.15 -8.44
N ASN A 103 9.79 9.43 -9.73
CA ASN A 103 10.74 10.22 -10.50
C ASN A 103 10.02 11.36 -11.22
N ASN A 104 10.43 12.60 -10.98
CA ASN A 104 9.92 13.74 -11.75
C ASN A 104 11.06 14.33 -12.60
N LEU A 105 10.88 14.24 -13.92
CA LEU A 105 11.89 14.65 -14.91
C LEU A 105 12.08 16.17 -14.99
N GLN A 106 11.13 16.95 -14.45
CA GLN A 106 11.13 18.41 -14.46
C GLN A 106 11.67 18.97 -13.13
N ASP A 107 11.44 18.26 -12.04
CA ASP A 107 11.94 18.60 -10.71
C ASP A 107 12.22 17.32 -9.88
N ASN A 108 13.48 16.94 -9.77
CA ASN A 108 13.89 15.71 -9.07
C ASN A 108 14.23 15.94 -7.59
N SER A 109 13.83 17.07 -7.01
CA SER A 109 14.11 17.39 -5.60
C SER A 109 13.39 16.48 -4.60
N GLU A 110 12.30 15.84 -5.04
CA GLU A 110 11.48 14.93 -4.23
C GLU A 110 11.55 13.47 -4.71
N HIS A 111 12.67 13.04 -5.31
CA HIS A 111 12.88 11.64 -5.68
C HIS A 111 12.71 10.71 -4.48
N GLN A 112 11.88 9.67 -4.65
CA GLN A 112 11.69 8.62 -3.65
C GLN A 112 12.04 7.28 -4.28
N ALA A 113 12.77 6.44 -3.55
CA ALA A 113 13.01 5.04 -3.90
C ALA A 113 12.97 4.21 -2.63
N TYR A 114 12.14 3.17 -2.59
CA TYR A 114 11.97 2.31 -1.43
C TYR A 114 11.45 0.94 -1.82
N THR A 115 11.77 -0.08 -1.03
CA THR A 115 11.12 -1.39 -1.11
C THR A 115 9.88 -1.37 -0.22
N LEU A 116 8.76 -1.84 -0.74
CA LEU A 116 7.51 -2.04 -0.01
C LEU A 116 7.25 -3.53 0.11
N THR A 117 6.98 -3.98 1.33
CA THR A 117 6.61 -5.36 1.64
C THR A 117 5.23 -5.36 2.28
N VAL A 118 4.30 -6.10 1.69
CA VAL A 118 2.99 -6.41 2.25
C VAL A 118 2.95 -7.89 2.58
N SER A 119 2.83 -8.23 3.86
CA SER A 119 2.75 -9.62 4.32
C SER A 119 1.45 -9.86 5.06
N TYR A 120 0.83 -11.03 4.85
CA TYR A 120 -0.27 -11.51 5.68
C TYR A 120 0.21 -12.53 6.71
N GLU A 121 -0.10 -12.23 7.96
CA GLU A 121 0.05 -13.20 9.04
C GLU A 121 -1.22 -14.06 9.16
N PRO A 122 -1.07 -15.37 9.44
CA PRO A 122 -2.22 -16.25 9.65
C PRO A 122 -3.05 -15.79 10.86
N ALA A 123 -4.37 -15.96 10.75
CA ALA A 123 -5.25 -15.76 11.89
C ALA A 123 -4.91 -16.76 13.01
N PRO A 124 -5.00 -16.35 14.29
CA PRO A 124 -4.73 -17.25 15.41
C PRO A 124 -5.73 -18.41 15.42
N VAL A 125 -5.23 -19.63 15.70
CA VAL A 125 -6.09 -20.79 15.93
C VAL A 125 -6.85 -20.61 17.23
N VAL A 126 -8.18 -20.71 17.18
CA VAL A 126 -9.05 -20.54 18.35
C VAL A 126 -9.51 -21.90 18.85
N LEU A 127 -9.43 -22.08 20.17
CA LEU A 127 -10.06 -23.22 20.86
C LEU A 127 -11.54 -22.92 21.05
N SER A 128 -12.41 -23.77 20.50
CA SER A 128 -13.84 -23.68 20.74
C SER A 128 -14.22 -24.24 22.13
N PRO A 129 -15.41 -23.91 22.66
CA PRO A 129 -15.84 -24.34 24.00
C PRO A 129 -15.89 -25.86 24.21
N ASP A 130 -15.97 -26.63 23.12
CA ASP A 130 -15.92 -28.09 23.07
C ASP A 130 -14.50 -28.66 22.88
N ALA A 131 -13.46 -27.82 23.01
CA ALA A 131 -12.06 -28.15 22.82
C ALA A 131 -11.69 -28.61 21.39
N SER A 132 -12.52 -28.30 20.39
CA SER A 132 -12.14 -28.45 18.98
C SER A 132 -11.25 -27.28 18.53
N LEU A 133 -10.39 -27.54 17.53
CA LEU A 133 -9.61 -26.48 16.88
C LEU A 133 -10.42 -25.94 15.70
N VAL A 134 -10.69 -24.63 15.71
CA VAL A 134 -11.35 -23.94 14.60
C VAL A 134 -10.31 -23.15 13.81
N PHE A 135 -10.20 -23.45 12.52
CA PHE A 135 -9.34 -22.71 11.59
C PHE A 135 -10.19 -21.65 10.88
N ILE A 136 -9.79 -20.39 11.01
CA ILE A 136 -10.37 -19.31 10.21
C ILE A 136 -9.65 -19.33 8.87
N THR A 137 -10.29 -19.91 7.86
CA THR A 137 -9.74 -20.00 6.51
C THR A 137 -10.21 -18.83 5.67
N ARG A 138 -9.33 -18.32 4.81
CA ARG A 138 -9.63 -17.36 3.76
C ARG A 138 -9.15 -17.91 2.43
N SER A 139 -9.81 -17.56 1.33
CA SER A 139 -9.41 -18.03 0.01
C SER A 139 -8.12 -17.34 -0.45
N THR A 140 -7.35 -18.01 -1.31
CA THR A 140 -6.12 -17.46 -1.89
C THR A 140 -6.38 -16.19 -2.70
N SER A 141 -7.52 -16.09 -3.39
CA SER A 141 -7.90 -14.88 -4.13
C SER A 141 -8.17 -13.70 -3.21
N ASP A 142 -8.81 -13.92 -2.06
CA ASP A 142 -9.04 -12.82 -1.10
C ASP A 142 -7.73 -12.31 -0.49
N TYR A 143 -6.68 -13.15 -0.38
CA TYR A 143 -5.36 -12.70 0.04
C TYR A 143 -4.69 -11.87 -1.04
N TYR A 144 -4.75 -12.34 -2.30
CA TYR A 144 -4.21 -11.63 -3.44
C TYR A 144 -4.82 -10.23 -3.58
N ASP A 145 -6.15 -10.14 -3.61
CA ASP A 145 -6.87 -8.87 -3.79
C ASP A 145 -6.53 -7.87 -2.67
N GLU A 146 -6.46 -8.32 -1.42
CA GLU A 146 -6.14 -7.46 -0.28
C GLU A 146 -4.67 -7.02 -0.27
N MET A 147 -3.73 -7.88 -0.70
CA MET A 147 -2.33 -7.51 -0.84
C MET A 147 -2.14 -6.45 -1.93
N VAL A 148 -2.73 -6.63 -3.11
CA VAL A 148 -2.66 -5.65 -4.20
C VAL A 148 -3.27 -4.32 -3.76
N ALA A 149 -4.44 -4.36 -3.13
CA ALA A 149 -5.09 -3.16 -2.61
C ALA A 149 -4.21 -2.44 -1.57
N THR A 150 -3.67 -3.18 -0.60
CA THR A 150 -2.82 -2.62 0.47
C THR A 150 -1.53 -2.04 -0.07
N PHE A 151 -0.89 -2.72 -1.04
CA PHE A 151 0.31 -2.21 -1.70
C PHE A 151 -0.01 -0.88 -2.40
N ALA A 152 -1.09 -0.83 -3.18
CA ALA A 152 -1.52 0.37 -3.87
C ALA A 152 -1.84 1.51 -2.88
N ASP A 153 -2.51 1.22 -1.77
CA ASP A 153 -2.79 2.20 -0.71
C ASP A 153 -1.50 2.85 -0.19
N HIS A 154 -0.50 2.03 0.17
CA HIS A 154 0.77 2.53 0.67
C HIS A 154 1.59 3.32 -0.36
N VAL A 155 1.57 2.92 -1.64
CA VAL A 155 2.17 3.71 -2.71
C VAL A 155 1.50 5.08 -2.80
N THR A 156 0.17 5.13 -2.82
CA THR A 156 -0.54 6.41 -2.95
C THR A 156 -0.45 7.30 -1.73
N GLU A 157 -0.31 6.74 -0.53
CA GLU A 157 -0.11 7.52 0.70
C GLU A 157 1.17 8.34 0.66
N LYS A 158 2.22 7.86 -0.02
CA LYS A 158 3.49 8.59 -0.20
C LYS A 158 3.42 9.74 -1.19
N LEU A 159 2.33 9.84 -1.95
CA LEU A 159 2.11 10.83 -3.01
C LEU A 159 1.11 11.92 -2.60
N LYS A 160 0.54 11.85 -1.39
CA LYS A 160 -0.52 12.72 -0.89
C LYS A 160 -0.02 13.85 0.00
#